data_AF-A0A125TZV3-F1
#
_entry.id   AF-A0A125TZV3-F1
#
_cell.length_a   1.000
_cell.length_b   1.000
_cell.length_c   1.000
_cell.angle_alpha   90.00
_cell.angle_beta   90.00
_cell.angle_gamma   90.00
#
_symmetry.space_group_name_H-M   'P 1'
#
loop_
_entity.id
_entity.type
_entity.pdbx_description
1 polymer ?
#
loop_
_entity_poly.entity_id
_entity_poly.type
_entity_poly.pdbx_seq_one_letter_code
_entity_poly.pdbx_strand_id
1 'polypeptide(L)'
;MTAAPTSATPTAGSAHAGATLAATRADKSGAAGNASILPDALRAALEQAQAQVNGLVLGKAQAVRLAFVALLSDGHLLIEDLPGLGKTTLAHALAAALGLEFQRVQFTSDLLPADVVGVSVFDPQSRQFQFHPGPVFTQVLLADEINRAPPRTQSALLEAMAEHQVTVDGRTHPLPDPFFVIATQNPVDLSGTYPLPDSQLDRFLLRLQLGYPDEAAERDLLSGADRRDLIAQTRPVLSSEDVNAIRRAVDAVYASEQLIAYVQALLARSRKHPGVRVGLSPRAGLALLRASRAYALLLGRAHVVPEDVQALFAAVASHRLVAEADAGPDIAKSILYAVAVD
;
A
#
# COMPACT_ATOMS: atom_id res chain seq x y z
N MET A 1 -54.24 -54.77 -19.98
CA MET A 1 -55.23 -55.13 -21.02
C MET A 1 -56.34 -54.08 -20.99
N THR A 2 -56.75 -53.59 -22.18
CA THR A 2 -58.10 -53.10 -22.55
C THR A 2 -58.83 -52.05 -21.67
N ALA A 3 -59.44 -51.00 -22.19
CA ALA A 3 -59.45 -50.41 -23.54
C ALA A 3 -60.06 -48.98 -23.45
N ALA A 4 -59.74 -48.10 -24.42
CA ALA A 4 -60.56 -46.90 -24.67
C ALA A 4 -61.83 -47.29 -25.46
N PRO A 5 -62.84 -46.39 -25.58
CA PRO A 5 -62.86 -45.55 -26.79
C PRO A 5 -63.49 -44.14 -26.66
N THR A 6 -63.01 -43.23 -27.53
CA THR A 6 -63.69 -42.12 -28.28
C THR A 6 -65.08 -41.62 -27.80
N SER A 7 -65.43 -40.32 -27.79
CA SER A 7 -65.06 -39.16 -28.66
C SER A 7 -65.48 -37.82 -27.95
N ALA A 8 -65.39 -36.59 -28.47
CA ALA A 8 -65.03 -36.05 -29.80
C ALA A 8 -64.47 -34.59 -29.72
N THR A 9 -64.24 -34.00 -30.90
CA THR A 9 -63.96 -32.58 -31.24
C THR A 9 -64.69 -32.27 -32.58
N PRO A 10 -64.66 -31.08 -33.23
CA PRO A 10 -63.90 -29.83 -33.01
C PRO A 10 -64.80 -28.55 -32.98
N THR A 11 -64.36 -27.32 -32.70
CA THR A 11 -63.68 -26.28 -33.54
C THR A 11 -63.93 -24.93 -32.81
N ALA A 12 -63.28 -23.79 -33.02
CA ALA A 12 -61.95 -23.37 -33.49
C ALA A 12 -61.84 -21.86 -33.18
N GLY A 13 -60.66 -21.31 -32.89
CA GLY A 13 -60.54 -19.86 -32.61
C GLY A 13 -59.26 -19.45 -31.89
N SER A 14 -58.17 -19.28 -32.64
CA SER A 14 -56.88 -18.79 -32.14
C SER A 14 -56.82 -17.26 -32.06
N ALA A 15 -56.23 -16.72 -30.99
CA ALA A 15 -55.49 -15.44 -31.04
C ALA A 15 -54.38 -15.45 -29.99
N HIS A 16 -53.17 -15.03 -30.38
CA HIS A 16 -51.96 -15.12 -29.55
C HIS A 16 -51.79 -13.95 -28.58
N ALA A 17 -50.99 -14.21 -27.54
CA ALA A 17 -50.46 -13.26 -26.57
C ALA A 17 -49.74 -12.05 -27.21
N GLY A 18 -49.78 -10.91 -26.49
CA GLY A 18 -49.08 -9.68 -26.89
C GLY A 18 -49.30 -8.51 -25.92
N ALA A 19 -49.06 -8.71 -24.62
CA ALA A 19 -49.22 -7.66 -23.61
C ALA A 19 -47.85 -7.12 -23.14
N THR A 20 -47.37 -6.08 -23.83
CA THR A 20 -46.14 -5.36 -23.49
C THR A 20 -46.33 -4.52 -22.23
N LEU A 21 -45.81 -5.00 -21.08
CA LEU A 21 -45.72 -4.20 -19.86
C LEU A 21 -44.53 -3.25 -19.93
N ALA A 22 -44.79 -2.03 -20.42
CA ALA A 22 -43.85 -0.92 -20.34
C ALA A 22 -43.69 -0.48 -18.86
N ALA A 23 -42.69 -1.04 -18.18
CA ALA A 23 -42.30 -0.62 -16.85
C ALA A 23 -41.49 0.69 -16.94
N THR A 24 -42.07 1.78 -16.44
CA THR A 24 -41.45 3.11 -16.36
C THR A 24 -40.09 3.02 -15.65
N ARG A 25 -38.99 3.24 -16.38
CA ARG A 25 -37.67 3.50 -15.77
C ARG A 25 -37.73 4.87 -15.09
N ALA A 26 -38.08 4.86 -13.81
CA ALA A 26 -37.92 6.02 -12.95
C ALA A 26 -36.42 6.36 -12.87
N ASP A 27 -36.10 7.56 -13.28
CA ASP A 27 -34.75 8.10 -13.26
C ASP A 27 -34.21 8.13 -11.82
N LYS A 28 -33.08 7.47 -11.60
CA LYS A 28 -32.31 7.52 -10.34
C LYS A 28 -30.93 8.16 -10.54
N SER A 29 -30.76 8.96 -11.60
CA SER A 29 -29.60 9.83 -11.75
C SER A 29 -29.89 11.20 -11.12
N GLY A 30 -29.38 11.43 -9.89
CA GLY A 30 -29.49 12.73 -9.23
C GLY A 30 -29.90 12.75 -7.75
N ALA A 31 -29.32 11.88 -6.90
CA ALA A 31 -29.37 12.06 -5.43
C ALA A 31 -28.28 11.27 -4.67
N ALA A 32 -27.14 10.97 -5.29
CA ALA A 32 -25.98 10.42 -4.57
C ALA A 32 -25.27 11.53 -3.79
N GLY A 33 -25.93 12.00 -2.71
CA GLY A 33 -25.41 13.03 -1.84
C GLY A 33 -24.08 12.64 -1.21
N ASN A 34 -23.27 13.65 -0.88
CA ASN A 34 -21.88 13.56 -0.45
C ASN A 34 -21.75 12.94 0.97
N ALA A 35 -22.09 11.66 1.11
CA ALA A 35 -21.93 10.90 2.34
C ALA A 35 -20.42 10.70 2.58
N SER A 36 -19.89 11.40 3.59
CA SER A 36 -18.49 11.24 4.00
C SER A 36 -18.26 9.78 4.43
N ILE A 37 -17.33 9.10 3.77
CA ILE A 37 -16.99 7.70 4.07
C ILE A 37 -16.43 7.56 5.50
N LEU A 38 -15.73 8.60 5.98
CA LEU A 38 -15.26 8.72 7.35
C LEU A 38 -16.22 9.63 8.16
N PRO A 39 -16.48 9.32 9.45
CA PRO A 39 -17.02 10.30 10.39
C PRO A 39 -16.16 11.57 10.42
N ASP A 40 -16.79 12.73 10.58
CA ASP A 40 -16.08 14.03 10.50
C ASP A 40 -14.93 14.17 11.49
N ALA A 41 -15.08 13.62 12.71
CA ALA A 41 -14.02 13.59 13.71
C ALA A 41 -12.79 12.77 13.25
N LEU A 42 -13.02 11.62 12.61
CA LEU A 42 -11.96 10.74 12.12
C LEU A 42 -11.26 11.32 10.89
N ARG A 43 -12.02 12.02 10.02
CA ARG A 43 -11.47 12.81 8.91
C ARG A 43 -10.59 13.96 9.41
N ALA A 44 -11.07 14.75 10.37
CA ALA A 44 -10.29 15.85 10.96
C ALA A 44 -9.01 15.34 11.66
N ALA A 45 -9.10 14.22 12.38
CA ALA A 45 -7.93 13.59 13.00
C ALA A 45 -6.90 13.08 11.97
N LEU A 46 -7.35 12.55 10.82
CA LEU A 46 -6.47 12.15 9.71
C LEU A 46 -5.80 13.34 9.00
N GLU A 47 -6.52 14.44 8.81
CA GLU A 47 -5.97 15.71 8.31
C GLU A 47 -4.92 16.28 9.30
N GLN A 48 -5.23 16.25 10.60
CA GLN A 48 -4.32 16.67 11.67
C GLN A 48 -3.07 15.78 11.76
N ALA A 49 -3.20 14.46 11.62
CA ALA A 49 -2.07 13.53 11.61
C ALA A 49 -1.11 13.82 10.43
N GLN A 50 -1.66 14.03 9.23
CA GLN A 50 -0.85 14.44 8.08
C GLN A 50 -0.15 15.77 8.32
N ALA A 51 -0.84 16.77 8.87
CA ALA A 51 -0.24 18.07 9.20
C ALA A 51 0.89 17.95 10.23
N GLN A 52 0.71 17.11 11.26
CA GLN A 52 1.71 16.84 12.30
C GLN A 52 2.98 16.19 11.72
N VAL A 53 2.84 15.18 10.87
CA VAL A 53 3.98 14.55 10.18
C VAL A 53 4.67 15.54 9.22
N ASN A 54 3.91 16.38 8.51
CA ASN A 54 4.48 17.42 7.64
C ASN A 54 5.30 18.48 8.39
N GLY A 55 4.91 18.84 9.63
CA GLY A 55 5.69 19.74 10.50
C GLY A 55 7.01 19.12 11.01
N LEU A 56 7.11 17.78 11.00
CA LEU A 56 8.29 17.02 11.42
C LEU A 56 9.21 16.68 10.23
N VAL A 57 8.64 16.44 9.04
CA VAL A 57 9.33 16.06 7.80
C VAL A 57 9.25 17.19 6.77
N LEU A 58 10.05 18.23 7.00
CA LEU A 58 10.00 19.50 6.23
C LEU A 58 10.29 19.32 4.73
N GLY A 59 9.52 20.03 3.89
CA GLY A 59 9.67 20.02 2.42
C GLY A 59 9.23 18.71 1.74
N LYS A 60 8.67 17.73 2.46
CA LYS A 60 8.37 16.37 1.94
C LYS A 60 6.88 16.03 1.85
N ALA A 61 6.00 17.01 1.71
CA ALA A 61 4.55 16.81 1.80
C ALA A 61 3.99 15.69 0.89
N GLN A 62 4.51 15.56 -0.34
CA GLN A 62 4.08 14.46 -1.22
C GLN A 62 4.58 13.09 -0.74
N ALA A 63 5.81 12.97 -0.22
CA ALA A 63 6.31 11.71 0.31
C ALA A 63 5.61 11.31 1.61
N VAL A 64 5.27 12.28 2.47
CA VAL A 64 4.41 12.06 3.64
C VAL A 64 3.05 11.50 3.20
N ARG A 65 2.37 12.17 2.25
CA ARG A 65 1.08 11.68 1.71
C ARG A 65 1.20 10.26 1.15
N LEU A 66 2.25 9.97 0.39
CA LEU A 66 2.47 8.63 -0.19
C LEU A 66 2.79 7.57 0.89
N ALA A 67 3.43 7.93 2.00
CA ALA A 67 3.60 7.01 3.13
C ALA A 67 2.27 6.72 3.85
N PHE A 68 1.39 7.71 4.01
CA PHE A 68 0.01 7.49 4.47
C PHE A 68 -0.77 6.59 3.49
N VAL A 69 -0.64 6.80 2.18
CA VAL A 69 -1.26 5.93 1.15
C VAL A 69 -0.79 4.48 1.30
N ALA A 70 0.51 4.26 1.51
CA ALA A 70 1.06 2.92 1.67
C ALA A 70 0.45 2.21 2.89
N LEU A 71 0.52 2.84 4.06
CA LEU A 71 -0.07 2.33 5.32
C LEU A 71 -1.57 2.04 5.18
N LEU A 72 -2.35 2.99 4.65
CA LEU A 72 -3.80 2.88 4.57
C LEU A 72 -4.29 1.88 3.51
N SER A 73 -3.41 1.38 2.65
CA SER A 73 -3.73 0.40 1.60
C SER A 73 -3.32 -1.04 1.94
N ASP A 74 -2.88 -1.30 3.17
CA ASP A 74 -2.21 -2.53 3.61
C ASP A 74 -0.93 -2.83 2.81
N GLY A 75 -0.16 -1.78 2.47
CA GLY A 75 1.04 -1.88 1.66
C GLY A 75 2.29 -1.45 2.40
N HIS A 76 3.42 -2.06 2.06
CA HIS A 76 4.74 -1.66 2.57
C HIS A 76 5.40 -0.62 1.67
N LEU A 77 6.30 0.18 2.23
CA LEU A 77 7.02 1.26 1.55
C LEU A 77 8.51 0.91 1.40
N LEU A 78 9.04 1.05 0.18
CA LEU A 78 10.47 1.02 -0.10
C LEU A 78 10.98 2.44 -0.36
N ILE A 79 12.07 2.85 0.27
CA ILE A 79 12.72 4.15 0.05
C ILE A 79 14.15 3.96 -0.45
N GLU A 80 14.42 4.36 -1.69
CA GLU A 80 15.75 4.35 -2.31
C GLU A 80 16.35 5.77 -2.24
N ASP A 81 17.30 6.00 -1.34
CA ASP A 81 17.84 7.35 -1.08
C ASP A 81 19.21 7.29 -0.40
N LEU A 82 19.98 8.37 -0.52
CA LEU A 82 21.21 8.59 0.25
C LEU A 82 20.95 8.67 1.78
N PRO A 83 21.94 8.34 2.63
CA PRO A 83 21.85 8.56 4.08
C PRO A 83 21.53 10.02 4.44
N GLY A 84 20.87 10.23 5.59
CA GLY A 84 20.55 11.58 6.10
C GLY A 84 19.29 12.25 5.54
N LEU A 85 18.70 11.75 4.45
CA LEU A 85 17.53 12.37 3.78
C LEU A 85 16.17 12.22 4.50
N GLY A 86 16.14 12.18 5.84
CA GLY A 86 14.90 12.21 6.63
C GLY A 86 14.09 10.90 6.72
N LYS A 87 14.58 9.78 6.16
CA LYS A 87 13.92 8.46 6.20
C LYS A 87 13.48 8.02 7.61
N THR A 88 14.40 8.09 8.57
CA THR A 88 14.13 7.75 9.98
C THR A 88 13.13 8.71 10.63
N THR A 89 13.21 10.00 10.28
CA THR A 89 12.26 11.04 10.74
C THR A 89 10.85 10.73 10.25
N LEU A 90 10.68 10.36 8.98
CA LEU A 90 9.38 9.99 8.41
C LEU A 90 8.75 8.78 9.13
N ALA A 91 9.50 7.69 9.29
CA ALA A 91 9.01 6.48 9.93
C ALA A 91 8.59 6.72 11.39
N HIS A 92 9.43 7.42 12.16
CA HIS A 92 9.16 7.69 13.58
C HIS A 92 8.05 8.74 13.77
N ALA A 93 7.98 9.77 12.92
CA ALA A 93 6.90 10.76 12.94
C ALA A 93 5.54 10.15 12.60
N LEU A 94 5.47 9.24 11.62
CA LEU A 94 4.25 8.49 11.30
C LEU A 94 3.76 7.69 12.51
N ALA A 95 4.65 6.90 13.13
CA ALA A 95 4.28 6.11 14.30
C ALA A 95 3.78 6.98 15.47
N ALA A 96 4.50 8.05 15.79
CA ALA A 96 4.16 8.96 16.89
C ALA A 96 2.84 9.73 16.66
N ALA A 97 2.57 10.21 15.44
CA ALA A 97 1.32 10.91 15.13
C ALA A 97 0.10 9.98 15.13
N LEU A 98 0.29 8.72 14.76
CA LEU A 98 -0.77 7.70 14.61
C LEU A 98 -0.97 6.82 15.86
N GLY A 99 -0.19 7.03 16.93
CA GLY A 99 -0.27 6.24 18.15
C GLY A 99 0.12 4.77 17.95
N LEU A 100 1.03 4.51 17.00
CA LEU A 100 1.48 3.16 16.64
C LEU A 100 2.82 2.84 17.30
N GLU A 101 3.01 1.57 17.68
CA GLU A 101 4.31 1.07 18.12
C GLU A 101 5.35 1.16 17.00
N PHE A 102 6.59 1.51 17.36
CA PHE A 102 7.70 1.68 16.44
C PHE A 102 8.90 0.80 16.82
N GLN A 103 9.47 0.12 15.83
CA GLN A 103 10.80 -0.50 15.95
C GLN A 103 11.69 -0.09 14.76
N ARG A 104 13.00 -0.07 15.01
CA ARG A 104 14.02 0.18 13.99
C ARG A 104 15.06 -0.93 14.01
N VAL A 105 15.33 -1.50 12.84
CA VAL A 105 16.36 -2.52 12.62
C VAL A 105 17.31 -2.01 11.56
N GLN A 106 18.60 -2.05 11.87
CA GLN A 106 19.66 -1.84 10.90
C GLN A 106 20.02 -3.20 10.28
N PHE A 107 19.86 -3.35 8.97
CA PHE A 107 20.25 -4.57 8.28
C PHE A 107 21.77 -4.54 8.03
N THR A 108 22.42 -5.65 8.37
CA THR A 108 23.88 -5.85 8.29
C THR A 108 24.19 -7.24 7.74
N SER A 109 25.41 -7.46 7.25
CA SER A 109 25.82 -8.71 6.59
C SER A 109 25.83 -9.94 7.51
N ASP A 110 25.88 -9.72 8.82
CA ASP A 110 25.88 -10.71 9.90
C ASP A 110 24.49 -10.97 10.52
N LEU A 111 23.49 -10.13 10.22
CA LEU A 111 22.14 -10.24 10.77
C LEU A 111 21.47 -11.57 10.36
N LEU A 112 21.02 -12.35 11.34
CA LEU A 112 20.36 -13.64 11.14
C LEU A 112 18.83 -13.48 11.00
N PRO A 113 18.12 -14.44 10.37
CA PRO A 113 16.66 -14.45 10.35
C PRO A 113 16.02 -14.34 11.74
N ALA A 114 16.61 -15.01 12.74
CA ALA A 114 16.13 -15.02 14.12
C ALA A 114 16.21 -13.63 14.79
N ASP A 115 17.18 -12.78 14.41
CA ASP A 115 17.31 -11.42 14.93
C ASP A 115 16.19 -10.49 14.41
N VAL A 116 15.52 -10.89 13.32
CA VAL A 116 14.39 -10.18 12.71
C VAL A 116 13.06 -10.75 13.22
N VAL A 117 12.90 -12.08 13.18
CA VAL A 117 11.61 -12.74 13.44
C VAL A 117 11.42 -13.24 14.86
N GLY A 118 12.47 -13.34 15.66
CA GLY A 118 12.41 -13.79 17.05
C GLY A 118 13.02 -15.17 17.33
N VAL A 119 13.25 -15.34 18.63
CA VAL A 119 13.95 -16.40 19.37
C VAL A 119 13.13 -17.34 20.25
N SER A 120 13.11 -18.67 20.12
CA SER A 120 12.73 -19.50 21.28
C SER A 120 13.94 -19.74 22.19
N VAL A 121 13.89 -19.22 23.42
CA VAL A 121 14.94 -19.43 24.43
C VAL A 121 14.43 -20.39 25.50
N PHE A 122 15.25 -21.36 25.90
CA PHE A 122 14.90 -22.26 27.01
C PHE A 122 15.08 -21.53 28.35
N ASP A 123 13.98 -21.34 29.09
CA ASP A 123 14.03 -20.84 30.46
C ASP A 123 14.25 -22.01 31.44
N PRO A 124 15.37 -22.04 32.20
CA PRO A 124 15.64 -23.09 33.18
C PRO A 124 14.66 -23.13 34.35
N GLN A 125 13.97 -22.02 34.68
CA GLN A 125 13.01 -21.95 35.79
C GLN A 125 11.70 -22.65 35.44
N SER A 126 11.05 -22.26 34.34
CA SER A 126 9.84 -22.93 33.84
C SER A 126 10.11 -24.28 33.17
N ARG A 127 11.37 -24.55 32.77
CA ARG A 127 11.80 -25.68 31.93
C ARG A 127 11.07 -25.72 30.58
N GLN A 128 10.75 -24.56 30.03
CA GLN A 128 10.03 -24.41 28.78
C GLN A 128 10.78 -23.49 27.82
N PHE A 129 10.58 -23.70 26.53
CA PHE A 129 10.98 -22.74 25.50
C PHE A 129 9.99 -21.58 25.50
N GLN A 130 10.48 -20.38 25.79
CA GLN A 130 9.72 -19.13 25.74
C GLN A 130 10.09 -18.38 24.46
N PHE A 131 9.09 -17.91 23.74
CA PHE A 131 9.29 -17.13 22.53
C PHE A 131 9.59 -15.68 22.88
N HIS A 132 10.74 -15.19 22.46
CA HIS A 132 11.15 -13.79 22.51
C HIS A 132 10.88 -13.18 21.13
N PRO A 133 9.88 -12.29 21.00
CA PRO A 133 9.52 -11.70 19.71
C PRO A 133 10.65 -10.86 19.14
N GLY A 134 10.88 -11.00 17.83
CA GLY A 134 11.80 -10.14 17.10
C GLY A 134 11.19 -8.74 16.83
N PRO A 135 11.98 -7.82 16.28
CA PRO A 135 11.53 -6.46 15.97
C PRO A 135 10.39 -6.35 14.95
N VAL A 136 10.05 -7.42 14.20
CA VAL A 136 8.83 -7.47 13.37
C VAL A 136 7.53 -7.42 14.18
N PHE A 137 7.56 -7.74 15.46
CA PHE A 137 6.40 -7.63 16.36
C PHE A 137 6.24 -6.17 16.82
N THR A 138 5.87 -5.31 15.88
CA THR A 138 5.56 -3.90 16.07
C THR A 138 4.52 -3.47 15.03
N GLN A 139 4.07 -2.22 15.08
CA GLN A 139 3.10 -1.71 14.10
C GLN A 139 3.76 -0.91 12.97
N VAL A 140 4.87 -0.23 13.24
CA VAL A 140 5.70 0.46 12.23
C VAL A 140 7.16 0.01 12.39
N LEU A 141 7.63 -0.79 11.43
CA LEU A 141 9.01 -1.25 11.36
C LEU A 141 9.81 -0.43 10.33
N LEU A 142 10.87 0.23 10.77
CA LEU A 142 11.92 0.77 9.89
C LEU A 142 13.02 -0.27 9.70
N ALA A 143 13.11 -0.86 8.51
CA ALA A 143 14.17 -1.78 8.11
C ALA A 143 15.22 -1.04 7.27
N ASP A 144 16.23 -0.48 7.95
CA ASP A 144 17.26 0.33 7.31
C ASP A 144 18.28 -0.55 6.55
N GLU A 145 18.58 -0.16 5.30
CA GLU A 145 19.56 -0.81 4.41
C GLU A 145 19.31 -2.31 4.18
N ILE A 146 18.07 -2.69 3.86
CA ILE A 146 17.63 -4.09 3.66
C ILE A 146 18.53 -4.86 2.66
N ASN A 147 19.15 -4.17 1.69
CA ASN A 147 20.10 -4.75 0.75
C ASN A 147 21.44 -5.16 1.37
N ARG A 148 21.74 -4.87 2.65
CA ARG A 148 23.00 -5.31 3.31
C ARG A 148 22.91 -6.67 3.97
N ALA A 149 21.70 -7.16 4.31
CA ALA A 149 21.56 -8.47 4.94
C ALA A 149 21.56 -9.62 3.92
N PRO A 150 22.00 -10.84 4.31
CA PRO A 150 21.96 -12.00 3.43
C PRO A 150 20.54 -12.32 2.92
N PRO A 151 20.39 -12.95 1.75
CA PRO A 151 19.07 -13.25 1.16
C PRO A 151 18.12 -14.06 2.05
N ARG A 152 18.65 -14.87 2.98
CA ARG A 152 17.83 -15.60 3.98
C ARG A 152 17.16 -14.66 4.97
N THR A 153 17.88 -13.65 5.46
CA THR A 153 17.38 -12.65 6.42
C THR A 153 16.41 -11.68 5.75
N GLN A 154 16.70 -11.28 4.51
CA GLN A 154 15.74 -10.56 3.66
C GLN A 154 14.43 -11.34 3.49
N SER A 155 14.54 -12.63 3.15
CA SER A 155 13.37 -13.50 2.94
C SER A 155 12.50 -13.62 4.19
N ALA A 156 13.10 -13.71 5.38
CA ALA A 156 12.37 -13.80 6.65
C ALA A 156 11.50 -12.56 6.93
N LEU A 157 12.01 -11.35 6.68
CA LEU A 157 11.21 -10.12 6.74
C LEU A 157 10.09 -10.12 5.68
N LEU A 158 10.40 -10.52 4.46
CA LEU A 158 9.47 -10.50 3.32
C LEU A 158 8.38 -11.58 3.39
N GLU A 159 8.62 -12.66 4.15
CA GLU A 159 7.62 -13.66 4.52
C GLU A 159 6.69 -13.11 5.60
N ALA A 160 7.25 -12.51 6.67
CA ALA A 160 6.47 -11.83 7.71
C ALA A 160 5.57 -10.71 7.14
N MET A 161 6.06 -9.95 6.15
CA MET A 161 5.28 -8.97 5.37
C MET A 161 4.14 -9.59 4.53
N ALA A 162 4.36 -10.77 3.94
CA ALA A 162 3.37 -11.37 3.05
C ALA A 162 2.27 -12.13 3.81
N GLU A 163 2.63 -12.79 4.90
CA GLU A 163 1.74 -13.68 5.66
C GLU A 163 1.13 -13.01 6.91
N HIS A 164 1.61 -11.80 7.29
CA HIS A 164 1.23 -11.08 8.52
C HIS A 164 1.40 -11.90 9.82
N GLN A 165 2.28 -12.91 9.78
CA GLN A 165 2.58 -13.82 10.87
C GLN A 165 4.00 -14.38 10.72
N VAL A 166 4.54 -14.91 11.81
CA VAL A 166 5.83 -15.62 11.85
C VAL A 166 5.59 -17.01 12.41
N THR A 167 6.23 -18.05 11.86
CA THR A 167 6.24 -19.38 12.46
C THR A 167 7.64 -19.74 12.98
N VAL A 168 7.76 -19.98 14.28
CA VAL A 168 9.00 -20.43 14.95
C VAL A 168 8.70 -21.72 15.72
N ASP A 169 9.56 -22.72 15.60
CA ASP A 169 9.42 -24.05 16.24
C ASP A 169 8.04 -24.71 16.10
N GLY A 170 7.41 -24.54 14.93
CA GLY A 170 6.08 -25.08 14.63
C GLY A 170 4.92 -24.34 15.31
N ARG A 171 5.17 -23.19 15.94
CA ARG A 171 4.15 -22.29 16.48
C ARG A 171 4.06 -21.03 15.65
N THR A 172 2.84 -20.67 15.26
CA THR A 172 2.57 -19.45 14.48
C THR A 172 2.16 -18.32 15.41
N HIS A 173 2.81 -17.17 15.25
CA HIS A 173 2.65 -15.95 16.03
C HIS A 173 2.16 -14.85 15.08
N PRO A 174 0.94 -14.31 15.25
CA PRO A 174 0.45 -13.22 14.41
C PRO A 174 1.20 -11.92 14.72
N LEU A 175 1.39 -11.08 13.71
CA LEU A 175 1.93 -9.73 13.88
C LEU A 175 0.84 -8.75 14.37
N PRO A 176 1.22 -7.61 14.98
CA PRO A 176 0.28 -6.53 15.29
C PRO A 176 -0.45 -6.01 14.05
N ASP A 177 -1.66 -5.47 14.20
CA ASP A 177 -2.43 -4.86 13.11
C ASP A 177 -2.72 -3.38 13.42
N PRO A 178 -2.28 -2.40 12.60
CA PRO A 178 -1.54 -2.57 11.34
C PRO A 178 -0.12 -3.08 11.54
N PHE A 179 0.40 -3.84 10.57
CA PHE A 179 1.83 -4.10 10.39
C PHE A 179 2.33 -3.39 9.14
N PHE A 180 3.06 -2.29 9.34
CA PHE A 180 3.63 -1.47 8.26
C PHE A 180 5.15 -1.53 8.28
N VAL A 181 5.76 -1.70 7.11
CA VAL A 181 7.21 -1.78 6.95
C VAL A 181 7.66 -0.69 6.01
N ILE A 182 8.61 0.11 6.49
CA ILE A 182 9.37 1.08 5.70
C ILE A 182 10.77 0.48 5.55
N ALA A 183 11.06 -0.11 4.40
CA ALA A 183 12.40 -0.59 4.08
C ALA A 183 13.20 0.50 3.38
N THR A 184 14.51 0.57 3.64
CA THR A 184 15.39 1.55 3.00
C THR A 184 16.54 0.88 2.26
N GLN A 185 16.97 1.47 1.15
CA GLN A 185 18.11 1.02 0.35
C GLN A 185 18.95 2.22 -0.06
N ASN A 186 20.28 2.05 -0.05
CA ASN A 186 21.23 3.00 -0.60
C ASN A 186 21.64 2.55 -2.01
N PRO A 187 21.37 3.34 -3.07
CA PRO A 187 21.67 2.94 -4.44
C PRO A 187 23.15 3.11 -4.84
N VAL A 188 23.96 3.80 -4.04
CA VAL A 188 25.34 4.17 -4.41
C VAL A 188 26.39 3.16 -3.91
N ASP A 189 26.20 2.63 -2.70
CA ASP A 189 27.14 1.66 -2.12
C ASP A 189 26.66 0.23 -2.38
N LEU A 190 27.09 -0.34 -3.51
CA LEU A 190 26.76 -1.71 -3.91
C LEU A 190 27.72 -2.75 -3.32
N SER A 191 28.82 -2.33 -2.69
CA SER A 191 29.85 -3.24 -2.19
C SER A 191 29.37 -4.02 -0.97
N GLY A 192 29.40 -5.36 -1.04
CA GLY A 192 28.87 -6.21 0.04
C GLY A 192 27.35 -6.15 0.20
N THR A 193 26.61 -5.77 -0.85
CA THR A 193 25.15 -5.77 -0.86
C THR A 193 24.55 -6.94 -1.66
N TYR A 194 23.37 -7.36 -1.25
CA TYR A 194 22.52 -8.37 -1.86
C TYR A 194 21.27 -7.66 -2.41
N PRO A 195 21.15 -7.45 -3.73
CA PRO A 195 19.98 -6.80 -4.31
C PRO A 195 18.73 -7.66 -4.13
N LEU A 196 17.60 -7.02 -3.85
CA LEU A 196 16.30 -7.71 -3.78
C LEU A 196 15.90 -8.18 -5.20
N PRO A 197 15.57 -9.46 -5.41
CA PRO A 197 14.97 -9.94 -6.65
C PRO A 197 13.64 -9.25 -6.96
N ASP A 198 13.27 -9.17 -8.25
CA ASP A 198 12.00 -8.56 -8.71
C ASP A 198 10.76 -9.12 -7.96
N SER A 199 10.75 -10.43 -7.68
CA SER A 199 9.69 -11.12 -6.94
C SER A 199 9.60 -10.74 -5.45
N GLN A 200 10.69 -10.20 -4.89
CA GLN A 200 10.73 -9.62 -3.55
C GLN A 200 10.31 -8.15 -3.58
N LEU A 201 10.81 -7.38 -4.56
CA LEU A 201 10.41 -5.97 -4.76
C LEU A 201 8.90 -5.81 -4.94
N ASP A 202 8.23 -6.68 -5.68
CA ASP A 202 6.77 -6.64 -5.91
C ASP A 202 5.94 -6.70 -4.59
N ARG A 203 6.52 -7.07 -3.44
CA ARG A 203 5.85 -7.02 -2.11
C ARG A 203 5.70 -5.61 -1.55
N PHE A 204 6.52 -4.66 -1.98
CA PHE A 204 6.36 -3.25 -1.60
C PHE A 204 5.29 -2.61 -2.47
N LEU A 205 4.32 -1.92 -1.85
CA LEU A 205 3.25 -1.24 -2.57
C LEU A 205 3.83 -0.07 -3.36
N LEU A 206 4.57 0.81 -2.68
CA LEU A 206 5.22 1.98 -3.25
C LEU A 206 6.73 1.89 -3.13
N ARG A 207 7.43 2.38 -4.16
CA ARG A 207 8.84 2.77 -4.10
C ARG A 207 8.97 4.28 -4.26
N LEU A 208 9.62 4.93 -3.31
CA LEU A 208 9.79 6.38 -3.26
C LEU A 208 11.26 6.80 -3.19
N GLN A 209 11.49 8.07 -3.54
CA GLN A 209 12.70 8.82 -3.24
C GLN A 209 12.25 10.10 -2.53
N LEU A 210 12.87 10.42 -1.40
CA LEU A 210 12.69 11.66 -0.65
C LEU A 210 13.52 12.78 -1.30
N GLY A 211 14.78 12.50 -1.66
CA GLY A 211 15.72 13.50 -2.15
C GLY A 211 16.07 14.60 -1.14
N TYR A 212 16.83 15.61 -1.57
CA TYR A 212 17.17 16.78 -0.73
C TYR A 212 15.95 17.66 -0.45
N PRO A 213 15.81 18.27 0.75
CA PRO A 213 14.81 19.31 1.00
C PRO A 213 15.01 20.51 0.07
N ASP A 214 13.98 21.34 -0.10
CA ASP A 214 14.14 22.65 -0.73
C ASP A 214 14.92 23.62 0.17
N GLU A 215 15.39 24.75 -0.38
CA GLU A 215 16.23 25.72 0.36
C GLU A 215 15.56 26.31 1.61
N ALA A 216 14.23 26.36 1.67
CA ALA A 216 13.51 26.87 2.84
C ALA A 216 13.45 25.80 3.92
N ALA A 217 13.04 24.58 3.55
CA ALA A 217 13.03 23.42 4.44
C ALA A 217 14.45 23.06 4.95
N GLU A 218 15.50 23.21 4.13
CA GLU A 218 16.88 22.99 4.56
C GLU A 218 17.32 24.04 5.59
N ARG A 219 16.99 25.32 5.37
CA ARG A 219 17.26 26.40 6.33
C ARG A 219 16.53 26.17 7.66
N ASP A 220 15.28 25.72 7.63
CA ASP A 220 14.48 25.40 8.81
C ASP A 220 14.94 24.11 9.53
N LEU A 221 15.62 23.19 8.82
CA LEU A 221 16.32 22.06 9.43
C LEU A 221 17.61 22.51 10.13
N LEU A 222 18.37 23.42 9.52
CA LEU A 222 19.64 23.94 10.07
C LEU A 222 19.46 24.92 11.24
N SER A 223 18.32 25.64 11.28
CA SER A 223 18.02 26.63 12.33
C SER A 223 16.98 26.15 13.36
N GLY A 224 16.37 24.98 13.14
CA GLY A 224 15.30 24.44 13.98
C GLY A 224 15.78 23.64 15.20
N ALA A 225 14.81 23.22 16.02
CA ALA A 225 15.04 22.28 17.12
C ALA A 225 15.32 20.85 16.60
N ASP A 226 15.94 20.01 17.44
CA ASP A 226 16.18 18.59 17.11
C ASP A 226 14.83 17.90 16.86
N ARG A 227 14.73 17.26 15.68
CA ARG A 227 13.51 16.56 15.24
C ARG A 227 13.20 15.36 16.13
N ARG A 228 14.20 14.76 16.80
CA ARG A 228 14.00 13.68 17.78
C ARG A 228 13.22 14.17 18.99
N ASP A 229 13.56 15.34 19.52
CA ASP A 229 12.87 15.93 20.67
C ASP A 229 11.44 16.36 20.31
N LEU A 230 11.25 16.90 19.11
CA LEU A 230 9.92 17.22 18.58
C LEU A 230 9.05 15.97 18.39
N ILE A 231 9.61 14.86 17.90
CA ILE A 231 8.88 13.58 17.81
C ILE A 231 8.59 13.03 19.22
N ALA A 232 9.54 13.09 20.17
CA ALA A 232 9.30 12.63 21.54
C ALA A 232 8.20 13.43 22.28
N GLN A 233 7.95 14.68 21.87
CA GLN A 233 6.86 15.53 22.39
C GLN A 233 5.56 15.44 21.57
N THR A 234 5.57 14.71 20.45
CA THR A 234 4.41 14.51 19.57
C THR A 234 3.36 13.68 20.30
N ARG A 235 2.18 14.26 20.50
CA ARG A 235 1.01 13.53 21.01
C ARG A 235 0.29 12.86 19.85
N PRO A 236 -0.09 11.58 19.95
CA PRO A 236 -0.87 10.92 18.92
C PRO A 236 -2.26 11.55 18.81
N VAL A 237 -2.76 11.66 17.58
CA VAL A 237 -4.08 12.22 17.26
C VAL A 237 -5.05 11.17 16.72
N LEU A 238 -4.53 9.97 16.44
CA LEU A 238 -5.26 8.76 16.07
C LEU A 238 -4.79 7.61 16.97
N SER A 239 -5.62 6.58 17.10
CA SER A 239 -5.25 5.28 17.68
C SER A 239 -5.07 4.20 16.60
N SER A 240 -4.54 3.04 16.98
CA SER A 240 -4.52 1.85 16.12
C SER A 240 -5.92 1.48 15.59
N GLU A 241 -6.95 1.57 16.43
CA GLU A 241 -8.32 1.25 16.07
C GLU A 241 -8.87 2.23 15.02
N ASP A 242 -8.52 3.52 15.13
CA ASP A 242 -8.84 4.55 14.16
C ASP A 242 -8.13 4.33 12.82
N VAL A 243 -6.84 3.99 12.83
CA VAL A 243 -6.07 3.63 11.62
C VAL A 243 -6.73 2.44 10.92
N ASN A 244 -7.15 1.42 11.67
CA ASN A 244 -7.84 0.25 11.14
C ASN A 244 -9.25 0.59 10.63
N ALA A 245 -9.95 1.57 11.23
CA ALA A 245 -11.20 2.09 10.69
C ALA A 245 -11.01 2.85 9.37
N ILE A 246 -9.95 3.65 9.25
CA ILE A 246 -9.60 4.35 8.00
C ILE A 246 -9.19 3.35 6.91
N ARG A 247 -8.39 2.32 7.22
CA ARG A 247 -8.05 1.23 6.30
C ARG A 247 -9.29 0.54 5.73
N ARG A 248 -10.27 0.20 6.57
CA ARG A 248 -11.57 -0.34 6.11
C ARG A 248 -12.37 0.64 5.24
N ALA A 249 -12.28 1.94 5.54
CA ALA A 249 -12.94 2.98 4.73
C ALA A 249 -12.32 3.14 3.33
N VAL A 250 -11.03 2.84 3.13
CA VAL A 250 -10.40 2.85 1.79
C VAL A 250 -11.13 1.94 0.82
N ASP A 251 -11.55 0.75 1.25
CA ASP A 251 -12.21 -0.22 0.37
C ASP A 251 -13.65 0.20 -0.02
N ALA A 252 -14.25 1.16 0.71
CA ALA A 252 -15.54 1.76 0.38
C ALA A 252 -15.44 2.94 -0.63
N VAL A 253 -14.24 3.42 -0.96
CA VAL A 253 -14.05 4.49 -1.95
C VAL A 253 -14.40 3.99 -3.35
N TYR A 254 -15.30 4.70 -4.02
CA TYR A 254 -15.81 4.29 -5.33
C TYR A 254 -14.73 4.41 -6.43
N ALA A 255 -14.63 3.38 -7.26
CA ALA A 255 -13.86 3.39 -8.49
C ALA A 255 -14.80 2.96 -9.62
N SER A 256 -14.94 3.79 -10.65
CA SER A 256 -15.85 3.54 -11.77
C SER A 256 -15.31 2.45 -12.71
N GLU A 257 -16.19 1.87 -13.54
CA GLU A 257 -15.79 0.91 -14.57
C GLU A 257 -14.81 1.53 -15.57
N GLN A 258 -14.97 2.82 -15.90
CA GLN A 258 -14.05 3.58 -16.74
C GLN A 258 -12.65 3.68 -16.12
N LEU A 259 -12.55 3.96 -14.81
CA LEU A 259 -11.28 4.01 -14.12
C LEU A 259 -10.60 2.63 -14.05
N ILE A 260 -11.38 1.56 -13.85
CA ILE A 260 -10.87 0.18 -13.87
C ILE A 260 -10.37 -0.17 -15.28
N ALA A 261 -11.08 0.25 -16.34
CA ALA A 261 -10.64 0.11 -17.72
C ALA A 261 -9.35 0.90 -18.01
N TYR A 262 -9.21 2.13 -17.50
CA TYR A 262 -7.97 2.92 -17.59
C TYR A 262 -6.78 2.21 -16.92
N VAL A 263 -6.97 1.70 -15.70
CA VAL A 263 -5.94 0.88 -15.02
C VAL A 263 -5.61 -0.37 -15.84
N GLN A 264 -6.61 -1.07 -16.40
CA GLN A 264 -6.39 -2.23 -17.27
C GLN A 264 -5.60 -1.85 -18.54
N ALA A 265 -5.87 -0.69 -19.15
CA ALA A 265 -5.16 -0.17 -20.30
C ALA A 265 -3.69 0.13 -19.98
N LEU A 266 -3.39 0.74 -18.81
CA LEU A 266 -2.02 0.93 -18.33
C LEU A 266 -1.26 -0.40 -18.15
N LEU A 267 -1.90 -1.41 -17.54
CA LEU A 267 -1.32 -2.75 -17.43
C LEU A 267 -1.05 -3.37 -18.81
N ALA A 268 -2.03 -3.29 -19.72
CA ALA A 268 -1.91 -3.84 -21.07
C ALA A 268 -0.83 -3.11 -21.90
N ARG A 269 -0.70 -1.79 -21.75
CA ARG A 269 0.34 -0.98 -22.38
C ARG A 269 1.71 -1.35 -21.86
N SER A 270 1.87 -1.53 -20.54
CA SER A 270 3.16 -1.90 -19.93
C SER A 270 3.73 -3.22 -20.48
N ARG A 271 2.88 -4.22 -20.73
CA ARG A 271 3.26 -5.54 -21.28
C ARG A 271 3.57 -5.50 -22.79
N LYS A 272 3.33 -4.37 -23.45
CA LYS A 272 3.54 -4.12 -24.88
C LYS A 272 4.43 -2.88 -25.10
N HIS A 273 5.13 -2.42 -24.07
CA HIS A 273 5.96 -1.23 -24.15
C HIS A 273 7.36 -1.61 -24.67
N PRO A 274 7.90 -0.94 -25.70
CA PRO A 274 9.30 -1.13 -26.09
C PRO A 274 10.23 -0.86 -24.89
N GLY A 275 11.28 -1.67 -24.71
CA GLY A 275 12.15 -1.56 -23.53
C GLY A 275 11.62 -2.26 -22.27
N VAL A 276 10.48 -2.97 -22.32
CA VAL A 276 9.95 -3.75 -21.18
C VAL A 276 9.97 -5.25 -21.48
N ARG A 277 10.82 -5.97 -20.75
CA ARG A 277 10.93 -7.44 -20.78
C ARG A 277 9.78 -8.11 -20.03
N VAL A 278 9.38 -7.56 -18.88
CA VAL A 278 8.22 -8.03 -18.09
C VAL A 278 7.40 -6.83 -17.63
N GLY A 279 6.17 -6.75 -18.11
CA GLY A 279 5.20 -5.71 -17.75
C GLY A 279 4.43 -6.02 -16.47
N LEU A 280 3.57 -5.08 -16.07
CA LEU A 280 2.88 -5.11 -14.78
C LEU A 280 1.94 -6.31 -14.63
N SER A 281 2.00 -6.96 -13.46
CA SER A 281 1.13 -8.09 -13.08
C SER A 281 -0.31 -7.63 -12.76
N PRO A 282 -1.29 -8.56 -12.67
CA PRO A 282 -2.62 -8.23 -12.12
C PRO A 282 -2.55 -7.69 -10.68
N ARG A 283 -1.58 -8.17 -9.89
CA ARG A 283 -1.33 -7.68 -8.52
C ARG A 283 -0.97 -6.21 -8.50
N ALA A 284 -0.16 -5.74 -9.45
CA ALA A 284 0.17 -4.32 -9.63
C ALA A 284 -1.09 -3.47 -9.90
N GLY A 285 -2.07 -4.01 -10.63
CA GLY A 285 -3.35 -3.34 -10.89
C GLY A 285 -4.23 -3.19 -9.66
N LEU A 286 -4.35 -4.26 -8.86
CA LEU A 286 -5.07 -4.24 -7.59
C LEU A 286 -4.41 -3.27 -6.59
N ALA A 287 -3.08 -3.33 -6.50
CA ALA A 287 -2.25 -2.44 -5.71
C ALA A 287 -2.47 -0.96 -6.10
N LEU A 288 -2.42 -0.64 -7.41
CA LEU A 288 -2.66 0.70 -7.94
C LEU A 288 -4.08 1.20 -7.61
N LEU A 289 -5.11 0.37 -7.81
CA LEU A 289 -6.49 0.73 -7.49
C LEU A 289 -6.69 1.01 -6.01
N ARG A 290 -6.13 0.18 -5.11
CA ARG A 290 -6.26 0.39 -3.66
C ARG A 290 -5.49 1.60 -3.16
N ALA A 291 -4.27 1.80 -3.65
CA ALA A 291 -3.51 3.03 -3.40
C ALA A 291 -4.27 4.28 -3.87
N SER A 292 -4.91 4.22 -5.05
CA SER A 292 -5.68 5.35 -5.59
C SER A 292 -6.94 5.65 -4.76
N ARG A 293 -7.58 4.62 -4.20
CA ARG A 293 -8.66 4.78 -3.21
C ARG A 293 -8.16 5.48 -1.94
N ALA A 294 -7.03 5.05 -1.38
CA ALA A 294 -6.46 5.68 -0.20
C ALA A 294 -6.05 7.14 -0.48
N TYR A 295 -5.50 7.43 -1.66
CA TYR A 295 -5.14 8.78 -2.09
C TYR A 295 -6.36 9.69 -2.22
N ALA A 296 -7.45 9.21 -2.82
CA ALA A 296 -8.72 9.93 -2.89
C ALA A 296 -9.31 10.20 -1.48
N LEU A 297 -9.27 9.21 -0.58
CA LEU A 297 -9.74 9.34 0.80
C LEU A 297 -8.95 10.39 1.59
N LEU A 298 -7.62 10.41 1.45
CA LEU A 298 -6.72 11.40 2.05
C LEU A 298 -6.94 12.82 1.51
N LEU A 299 -7.55 12.96 0.34
CA LEU A 299 -8.02 14.22 -0.25
C LEU A 299 -9.51 14.50 0.03
N GLY A 300 -10.13 13.77 0.96
CA GLY A 300 -11.52 13.98 1.38
C GLY A 300 -12.58 13.56 0.35
N ARG A 301 -12.21 12.78 -0.68
CA ARG A 301 -13.13 12.33 -1.74
C ARG A 301 -13.64 10.91 -1.50
N ALA A 302 -14.92 10.72 -1.83
CA ALA A 302 -15.59 9.41 -1.80
C ALA A 302 -15.41 8.59 -3.10
N HIS A 303 -14.71 9.13 -4.10
CA HIS A 303 -14.45 8.48 -5.38
C HIS A 303 -13.04 8.80 -5.89
N VAL A 304 -12.47 7.87 -6.63
CA VAL A 304 -11.16 7.99 -7.29
C VAL A 304 -11.31 8.67 -8.65
N VAL A 305 -10.35 9.54 -9.01
CA VAL A 305 -10.25 10.18 -10.33
C VAL A 305 -8.97 9.72 -11.05
N PRO A 306 -8.87 9.85 -12.39
CA PRO A 306 -7.69 9.42 -13.15
C PRO A 306 -6.35 10.02 -12.66
N GLU A 307 -6.38 11.25 -12.14
CA GLU A 307 -5.23 11.95 -11.59
C GLU A 307 -4.64 11.25 -10.35
N ASP A 308 -5.46 10.53 -9.57
CA ASP A 308 -4.99 9.74 -8.43
C ASP A 308 -4.13 8.56 -8.91
N VAL A 309 -4.62 7.88 -9.95
CA VAL A 309 -3.92 6.76 -10.61
C VAL A 309 -2.60 7.26 -11.20
N GLN A 310 -2.62 8.41 -11.87
CA GLN A 310 -1.42 9.04 -12.45
C GLN A 310 -0.39 9.46 -11.40
N ALA A 311 -0.82 10.08 -10.31
CA ALA A 311 0.05 10.51 -9.21
C ALA A 311 0.77 9.33 -8.52
N LEU A 312 0.17 8.14 -8.55
CA LEU A 312 0.70 6.92 -7.96
C LEU A 312 1.43 6.01 -8.95
N PHE A 313 1.16 6.11 -10.25
CA PHE A 313 1.59 5.12 -11.24
C PHE A 313 3.09 4.84 -11.19
N ALA A 314 3.92 5.89 -11.19
CA ALA A 314 5.37 5.73 -11.13
C ALA A 314 5.85 5.04 -9.84
N ALA A 315 5.30 5.42 -8.68
CA ALA A 315 5.65 4.83 -7.38
C ALA A 315 5.19 3.37 -7.24
N VAL A 316 4.10 2.97 -7.90
CA VAL A 316 3.60 1.59 -7.91
C VAL A 316 4.30 0.73 -8.97
N ALA A 317 4.62 1.30 -10.14
CA ALA A 317 5.09 0.54 -11.30
C ALA A 317 6.61 0.39 -11.40
N SER A 318 7.40 1.36 -10.95
CA SER A 318 8.83 1.44 -11.32
C SER A 318 9.69 0.26 -10.86
N HIS A 319 9.34 -0.39 -9.74
CA HIS A 319 10.00 -1.58 -9.22
C HIS A 319 9.31 -2.90 -9.60
N ARG A 320 8.24 -2.82 -10.41
CA ARG A 320 7.46 -3.96 -10.95
C ARG A 320 7.63 -4.13 -12.45
N LEU A 321 8.32 -3.20 -13.11
CA LEU A 321 8.67 -3.24 -14.53
C LEU A 321 10.09 -3.78 -14.67
N VAL A 322 10.25 -4.87 -15.41
CA VAL A 322 11.58 -5.40 -15.72
C VAL A 322 11.99 -4.86 -17.08
N ALA A 323 12.97 -3.96 -17.09
CA ALA A 323 13.50 -3.33 -18.29
C ALA A 323 14.28 -4.30 -19.20
N GLU A 324 14.37 -3.96 -20.48
CA GLU A 324 15.40 -4.47 -21.40
C GLU A 324 16.72 -3.71 -21.18
N ALA A 325 17.85 -4.28 -21.61
CA ALA A 325 19.19 -3.74 -21.29
C ALA A 325 19.43 -2.30 -21.80
N ASP A 326 18.84 -1.96 -22.95
CA ASP A 326 18.99 -0.64 -23.62
C ASP A 326 17.79 0.29 -23.37
N ALA A 327 16.97 0.02 -22.34
CA ALA A 327 15.78 0.82 -22.09
C ALA A 327 16.12 2.24 -21.60
N GLY A 328 15.41 3.23 -22.15
CA GLY A 328 15.55 4.62 -21.73
C GLY A 328 15.07 4.87 -20.29
N PRO A 329 15.49 5.99 -19.67
CA PRO A 329 15.08 6.34 -18.32
C PRO A 329 13.56 6.55 -18.22
N ASP A 330 13.02 6.24 -17.04
CA ASP A 330 11.63 6.55 -16.65
C ASP A 330 10.52 5.90 -17.53
N ILE A 331 10.69 4.60 -17.79
CA ILE A 331 9.72 3.75 -18.50
C ILE A 331 8.30 3.89 -17.95
N ALA A 332 8.13 4.05 -16.63
CA ALA A 332 6.83 4.21 -16.01
C ALA A 332 6.10 5.48 -16.50
N LYS A 333 6.78 6.64 -16.56
CA LYS A 333 6.18 7.85 -17.17
C LYS A 333 5.91 7.67 -18.66
N SER A 334 6.79 6.98 -19.40
CA SER A 334 6.58 6.70 -20.82
C SER A 334 5.31 5.87 -21.08
N ILE A 335 5.06 4.85 -20.26
CA ILE A 335 3.80 4.08 -20.29
C ILE A 335 2.60 4.97 -19.96
N LEU A 336 2.71 5.81 -18.92
CA LEU A 336 1.60 6.65 -18.45
C LEU A 336 1.15 7.66 -19.52
N TYR A 337 2.07 8.38 -20.15
CA TYR A 337 1.76 9.34 -21.21
C TYR A 337 1.28 8.70 -22.52
N ALA A 338 1.50 7.38 -22.69
CA ALA A 338 1.06 6.63 -23.87
C ALA A 338 -0.35 6.03 -23.75
N VAL A 339 -1.07 6.29 -22.64
CA VAL A 339 -2.46 5.86 -22.43
C VAL A 339 -3.33 7.07 -22.12
N ALA A 340 -4.27 7.36 -23.02
CA ALA A 340 -5.23 8.45 -22.84
C ALA A 340 -6.14 8.19 -21.64
N VAL A 341 -6.65 9.27 -21.06
CA VAL A 341 -7.79 9.25 -20.14
C VAL A 341 -9.02 9.53 -20.98
N ASP A 342 -9.88 8.52 -21.12
CA ASP A 342 -11.18 8.58 -21.81
C ASP A 342 -12.34 8.62 -20.78
#